data_AF-A0A060SV39-F1
#
_entry.id   AF-A0A060SV39-F1
#
_cell.length_a   1.000
_cell.length_b   1.000
_cell.length_c   1.000
_cell.angle_alpha   90.00
_cell.angle_beta   90.00
_cell.angle_gamma   90.00
#
_symmetry.space_group_name_H-M   'P 1'
#
loop_
_entity.id
_entity.type
_entity.pdbx_description
1 polymer ?
#
loop_
_entity_poly.entity_id
_entity_poly.type
_entity_poly.pdbx_seq_one_letter_code
_entity_poly.pdbx_strand_id
1 'polypeptide(L)'
;MESVEQFVERMKEIQEEASAAIAIAQDAMKRQPSGRTGGELPARWRRIHPVFNEVLLTPAHAPEFPNQVRDLPVPDLVAPGLQPEEILDSKLAAGTIFYYVKWKNRTRAEATWEPRTPKLTTLTADFHRRFPAALCLPFICIPPPRRFVDSQGREG
;
A
#
# COMPACT_ATOMS: atom_id res chain seq x y z
N MET A 1 -19.19 36.58 29.87
CA MET A 1 -19.36 35.28 30.55
C MET A 1 -20.70 34.75 30.11
N GLU A 2 -20.73 33.66 29.34
CA GLU A 2 -22.00 33.03 28.91
C GLU A 2 -22.75 32.56 30.16
N SER A 3 -24.08 32.73 30.17
CA SER A 3 -24.92 32.27 31.29
C SER A 3 -24.94 30.73 31.33
N VAL A 4 -25.04 30.14 32.53
CA VAL A 4 -25.12 28.69 32.71
C VAL A 4 -26.28 28.08 31.90
N GLU A 5 -27.38 28.82 31.77
CA GLU A 5 -28.53 28.40 30.96
C GLU A 5 -28.21 28.34 29.47
N GLN A 6 -27.41 29.29 28.97
CA GLN A 6 -26.99 29.32 27.55
C GLN A 6 -26.04 28.16 27.23
N PHE A 7 -25.19 27.76 28.18
CA PHE A 7 -24.33 26.59 28.03
C PHE A 7 -25.14 25.29 28.00
N VAL A 8 -26.13 25.15 28.89
CA VAL A 8 -27.00 23.97 28.92
C VAL A 8 -27.80 23.85 27.62
N GLU A 9 -28.31 24.97 27.10
CA GLU A 9 -29.07 24.97 25.86
C GLU A 9 -28.20 24.63 24.65
N ARG A 10 -26.98 25.18 24.58
CA ARG A 10 -25.99 24.81 23.55
C ARG A 10 -25.64 23.33 23.59
N MET A 11 -25.53 22.73 24.78
CA MET A 11 -25.23 21.30 24.93
C MET A 11 -26.38 20.41 24.47
N LYS A 12 -27.63 20.83 24.62
CA LYS A 12 -28.79 20.11 24.08
C LYS A 12 -28.84 20.18 22.56
N GLU A 13 -28.55 21.34 21.99
CA GLU A 13 -28.53 21.55 20.53
C GLU A 13 -27.42 20.71 19.87
N ILE A 14 -26.22 20.68 20.46
CA ILE A 14 -25.13 19.80 20.02
C ILE A 14 -25.53 18.32 20.09
N GLN A 15 -26.26 17.93 21.14
CA GLN A 15 -26.70 16.55 21.32
C GLN A 15 -27.76 16.16 20.29
N GLU A 16 -28.69 17.07 19.97
CA GLU A 16 -29.72 16.86 18.96
C GLU A 16 -29.11 16.75 17.56
N GLU A 17 -28.18 17.64 17.21
CA GLU A 17 -27.44 17.62 15.95
C GLU A 17 -26.66 16.31 15.77
N ALA A 18 -25.95 15.88 16.81
CA ALA A 18 -25.22 14.61 16.80
C ALA A 18 -26.15 13.41 16.60
N SER A 19 -27.32 13.41 17.25
CA SER A 19 -28.30 12.32 17.12
C SER A 19 -28.92 12.26 15.71
N ALA A 20 -29.18 13.42 15.10
CA ALA A 20 -29.69 13.53 13.73
C ALA A 20 -28.65 13.04 12.72
N ALA A 21 -27.38 13.40 12.89
CA ALA A 21 -26.29 12.92 12.03
C ALA A 21 -26.13 11.39 12.09
N ILE A 22 -26.25 10.80 13.30
CA ILE A 22 -26.22 9.34 13.48
C ILE A 22 -27.39 8.66 12.76
N ALA A 23 -28.61 9.23 12.86
CA ALA A 23 -29.78 8.69 12.18
C ALA A 23 -29.65 8.73 10.65
N ILE A 24 -29.12 9.84 10.09
CA ILE A 24 -28.84 9.97 8.65
C ILE A 24 -27.83 8.92 8.19
N ALA A 25 -26.75 8.70 8.95
CA ALA A 25 -25.75 7.69 8.65
C ALA A 25 -26.34 6.27 8.65
N GLN A 26 -27.20 5.96 9.62
CA GLN A 26 -27.88 4.66 9.70
C GLN A 26 -28.87 4.44 8.55
N ASP A 27 -29.64 5.47 8.14
CA ASP A 27 -30.53 5.41 6.97
C ASP A 27 -29.73 5.21 5.67
N ALA A 28 -28.60 5.90 5.52
CA ALA A 28 -27.69 5.74 4.37
C ALA A 28 -27.10 4.33 4.30
N MET A 29 -26.68 3.76 5.45
CA MET A 29 -26.17 2.38 5.52
C MET A 29 -27.24 1.35 5.15
N LYS A 30 -28.51 1.59 5.48
CA LYS A 30 -29.61 0.65 5.21
C LYS A 30 -30.06 0.62 3.74
N ARG A 31 -29.77 1.68 2.96
CA ARG A 31 -30.15 1.80 1.54
C ARG A 31 -29.21 1.12 0.55
N GLN A 32 -28.06 0.61 0.97
CA GLN A 32 -27.23 -0.18 0.05
C GLN A 32 -27.85 -1.57 -0.15
N PRO A 33 -28.19 -1.99 -1.38
CA PRO A 33 -28.47 -3.39 -1.63
C PRO A 33 -27.19 -4.13 -1.28
N SER A 34 -27.27 -4.99 -0.26
CA SER A 34 -26.17 -5.80 0.22
C SER A 34 -25.62 -6.64 -0.93
N GLY A 35 -24.62 -6.09 -1.63
CA GLY A 35 -23.66 -6.88 -2.37
C GLY A 35 -23.16 -7.91 -1.39
N ARG A 36 -23.38 -9.19 -1.72
CA ARG A 36 -23.17 -10.37 -0.88
C ARG A 36 -21.74 -10.42 -0.36
N THR A 37 -21.44 -9.68 0.71
CA THR A 37 -20.19 -9.74 1.47
C THR A 37 -20.29 -10.87 2.48
N GLY A 38 -20.68 -12.05 2.00
CA GLY A 38 -20.45 -13.28 2.73
C GLY A 38 -19.01 -13.66 2.48
N GLY A 39 -18.13 -13.39 3.44
CA GLY A 39 -16.75 -13.91 3.46
C GLY A 39 -16.78 -15.42 3.58
N GLU A 40 -17.17 -16.13 2.51
CA GLU A 40 -17.05 -17.57 2.44
C GLU A 40 -15.57 -17.89 2.31
N LEU A 41 -15.01 -18.42 3.39
CA LEU A 41 -13.64 -18.95 3.39
C LEU A 41 -13.54 -19.97 2.25
N PRO A 42 -12.48 -19.90 1.40
CA PRO A 42 -12.28 -20.86 0.32
C PRO A 42 -12.45 -22.29 0.84
N ALA A 43 -13.08 -23.18 0.07
CA ALA A 43 -13.46 -24.53 0.53
C ALA A 43 -12.32 -25.31 1.21
N ARG A 44 -11.06 -25.07 0.81
CA ARG A 44 -9.84 -25.62 1.44
C ARG A 44 -9.66 -25.23 2.92
N TRP A 45 -10.11 -24.04 3.32
CA TRP A 45 -9.93 -23.44 4.65
C TRP A 45 -11.10 -23.75 5.61
N ARG A 46 -12.18 -24.39 5.13
CA ARG A 46 -13.27 -24.89 6.00
C ARG A 46 -12.82 -25.97 7.00
N ARG A 47 -11.63 -26.57 6.79
CA ARG A 47 -10.97 -27.51 7.72
C ARG A 47 -10.10 -26.81 8.78
N ILE A 48 -9.80 -25.53 8.59
CA ILE A 48 -9.12 -24.72 9.58
C ILE A 48 -10.25 -24.11 10.42
N HIS A 49 -10.56 -24.75 11.54
CA HIS A 49 -11.62 -24.29 12.41
C HIS A 49 -11.21 -22.96 13.06
N PRO A 50 -12.10 -21.96 13.17
CA PRO A 50 -11.85 -20.74 13.95
C PRO A 50 -11.87 -21.00 15.47
N VAL A 51 -11.64 -22.26 15.86
CA VAL A 51 -11.62 -22.73 17.25
C VAL A 51 -10.15 -22.80 17.65
N PHE A 52 -9.64 -21.68 18.15
CA PHE A 52 -8.34 -21.67 18.83
C PHE A 52 -8.51 -22.33 20.20
N ASN A 53 -7.58 -23.20 20.59
CA ASN A 53 -7.62 -23.84 21.90
C ASN A 53 -7.18 -22.85 22.98
N GLU A 54 -8.13 -22.34 23.77
CA GLU A 54 -7.88 -21.35 24.83
C GLU A 54 -6.86 -21.82 25.88
N VAL A 55 -6.71 -23.13 26.08
CA VAL A 55 -5.72 -23.74 26.99
C VAL A 55 -4.28 -23.45 26.55
N LEU A 56 -4.08 -23.15 25.26
CA LEU A 56 -2.77 -22.74 24.72
C LEU A 56 -2.49 -21.24 24.92
N LEU A 57 -3.46 -20.44 25.41
CA LEU A 57 -3.20 -19.05 25.77
C LEU A 57 -2.46 -19.01 27.11
N THR A 58 -1.27 -18.40 27.10
CA THR A 58 -0.65 -17.95 28.33
C THR A 58 -1.47 -16.79 28.91
N PRO A 59 -1.90 -16.84 30.19
CA PRO A 59 -2.59 -15.72 30.82
C PRO A 59 -1.79 -14.43 30.71
N ALA A 60 -2.44 -13.35 30.30
CA ALA A 60 -1.80 -12.04 30.24
C ALA A 60 -1.46 -11.57 31.66
N HIS A 61 -0.19 -11.32 31.93
CA HIS A 61 0.28 -10.81 33.21
C HIS A 61 0.48 -9.29 33.12
N ALA A 62 -0.22 -8.54 33.98
CA ALA A 62 0.01 -7.11 34.12
C ALA A 62 1.43 -6.85 34.65
N PRO A 63 2.09 -5.74 34.30
CA PRO A 63 3.35 -5.38 34.91
C PRO A 63 3.17 -5.20 36.43
N GLU A 64 3.94 -5.97 37.22
CA GLU A 64 3.99 -5.97 38.69
C GLU A 64 4.78 -4.77 39.24
N PHE A 65 5.67 -4.18 38.44
CA PHE A 65 6.55 -3.06 38.79
C PHE A 65 6.54 -2.00 37.68
N PRO A 66 6.69 -0.70 38.03
CA PRO A 66 6.72 0.39 37.05
C PRO A 66 7.76 0.21 35.93
N ASN A 67 8.88 -0.44 36.24
CA ASN A 67 9.98 -0.69 35.31
C ASN A 67 9.68 -1.84 34.32
N GLN A 68 8.59 -2.58 34.48
CA GLN A 68 8.14 -3.62 33.53
C GLN A 68 7.36 -3.06 32.35
N VAL A 69 6.96 -1.79 32.38
CA VAL A 69 6.50 -1.09 31.19
C VAL A 69 7.72 -0.92 30.27
N ARG A 70 8.07 -1.98 29.55
CA ARG A 70 8.91 -1.84 28.37
C ARG A 70 8.04 -1.10 27.37
N ASP A 71 8.45 0.10 27.00
CA ASP A 71 8.07 0.67 25.71
C ASP A 71 8.57 -0.32 24.67
N LEU A 72 7.75 -1.31 24.33
CA LEU A 72 7.94 -2.12 23.16
C LEU A 72 7.93 -1.09 22.02
N PRO A 73 9.05 -0.88 21.31
CA PRO A 73 9.01 -0.01 20.15
C PRO A 73 7.92 -0.59 19.26
N VAL A 74 6.85 0.18 19.05
CA VAL A 74 5.77 -0.21 18.14
C VAL A 74 6.47 -0.65 16.87
N PRO A 75 6.29 -1.91 16.41
CA PRO A 75 6.93 -2.35 15.19
C PRO A 75 6.60 -1.33 14.12
N ASP A 76 7.62 -0.66 13.59
CA ASP A 76 7.41 0.28 12.50
C ASP A 76 6.94 -0.56 11.31
N LEU A 77 5.62 -0.62 11.11
CA LEU A 77 5.01 -1.30 9.98
C LEU A 77 5.41 -0.61 8.66
N VAL A 78 6.05 0.55 8.74
CA VAL A 78 6.78 1.17 7.65
C VAL A 78 8.24 0.77 7.80
N ALA A 79 8.62 -0.38 7.25
CA ALA A 79 10.03 -0.73 7.10
C ALA A 79 10.79 0.50 6.56
N PRO A 80 11.87 0.96 7.22
CA PRO A 80 12.59 2.15 6.79
C PRO A 80 12.95 1.94 5.33
N GLY A 81 12.32 2.76 4.47
CA GLY A 81 12.25 2.49 3.05
C GLY A 81 13.63 2.14 2.51
N LEU A 82 13.86 0.85 2.22
CA LEU A 82 15.15 0.36 1.79
C LEU A 82 15.54 1.19 0.56
N GLN A 83 16.59 1.98 0.71
CA GLN A 83 17.05 2.84 -0.37
C GLN A 83 17.90 1.96 -1.31
N PRO A 84 17.50 1.82 -2.57
CA PRO A 84 18.31 1.11 -3.55
C PRO A 84 19.64 1.86 -3.72
N GLU A 85 20.75 1.13 -3.66
CA GLU A 85 22.10 1.67 -3.82
C GLU A 85 22.54 1.60 -5.28
N GLU A 86 22.45 0.40 -5.88
CA GLU A 86 22.92 0.13 -7.24
C GLU A 86 22.13 -1.03 -7.88
N ILE A 87 21.99 -1.01 -9.20
CA ILE A 87 21.46 -2.13 -9.99
C ILE A 87 22.63 -2.93 -10.55
N LEU A 88 22.62 -4.23 -10.28
CA LEU A 88 23.69 -5.15 -10.68
C LEU A 88 23.37 -5.89 -11.98
N ASP A 89 22.09 -6.21 -12.20
CA ASP A 89 21.66 -7.04 -13.32
C ASP A 89 20.19 -6.78 -13.70
N SER A 90 19.78 -7.19 -14.90
CA SER A 90 18.39 -7.13 -15.37
C SER A 90 17.96 -8.46 -16.01
N LYS A 91 16.71 -8.86 -15.78
CA LYS A 91 16.13 -10.05 -16.41
C LYS A 91 14.68 -9.82 -16.81
N LEU A 92 14.23 -10.54 -17.83
CA LEU A 92 12.84 -10.55 -18.26
C LEU A 92 12.16 -11.83 -17.77
N ALA A 93 11.11 -11.70 -16.97
CA ALA A 93 10.32 -12.83 -16.46
C ALA A 93 8.83 -12.51 -16.61
N ALA A 94 8.07 -13.43 -17.23
CA ALA A 94 6.63 -13.28 -17.47
C ALA A 94 6.25 -11.93 -18.14
N GLY A 95 7.06 -11.46 -19.10
CA GLY A 95 6.82 -10.19 -19.81
C GLY A 95 7.14 -8.92 -19.01
N THR A 96 7.63 -9.05 -17.77
CA THR A 96 8.04 -7.93 -16.92
C THR A 96 9.55 -7.94 -16.71
N ILE A 97 10.18 -6.76 -16.73
CA ILE A 97 11.61 -6.64 -16.37
C ILE A 97 11.76 -6.47 -14.87
N PHE A 98 12.67 -7.29 -14.34
CA PHE A 98 13.15 -7.23 -12.97
C PHE A 98 14.60 -6.81 -12.97
N TYR A 99 14.97 -6.04 -11.96
CA TYR A 99 16.32 -5.58 -11.72
C TYR A 99 16.85 -6.19 -10.43
N TYR A 100 18.11 -6.62 -10.43
CA TYR A 100 18.78 -7.13 -9.25
C TYR A 100 19.37 -5.96 -8.48
N VAL A 101 18.73 -5.59 -7.37
CA VAL A 101 19.01 -4.36 -6.64
C VAL A 101 19.87 -4.65 -5.41
N LYS A 102 21.00 -3.97 -5.31
CA LYS A 102 21.80 -3.87 -4.08
C LYS A 102 21.19 -2.79 -3.18
N TRP A 103 20.90 -3.13 -1.93
CA TRP A 103 20.32 -2.20 -0.95
C TRP A 103 21.41 -1.53 -0.11
N LYS A 104 21.18 -0.26 0.26
CA LYS A 104 22.09 0.47 1.17
C LYS A 104 22.28 -0.29 2.49
N ASN A 105 23.51 -0.32 2.99
CA ASN A 105 23.92 -0.98 4.24
C ASN A 105 23.68 -2.51 4.26
N ARG A 106 23.44 -3.14 3.10
CA ARG A 106 23.31 -4.59 2.98
C ARG A 106 24.40 -5.18 2.11
N THR A 107 24.70 -6.45 2.35
CA THR A 107 25.67 -7.18 1.52
C THR A 107 25.07 -7.53 0.16
N ARG A 108 25.92 -7.81 -0.83
CA ARG A 108 25.46 -8.26 -2.16
C ARG A 108 24.62 -9.54 -2.10
N ALA A 109 24.82 -10.38 -1.08
CA ALA A 109 24.06 -11.61 -0.89
C ALA A 109 22.58 -11.35 -0.55
N GLU A 110 22.27 -10.17 0.01
CA GLU A 110 20.92 -9.73 0.37
C GLU A 110 20.25 -8.92 -0.74
N ALA A 111 20.82 -8.89 -1.95
CA ALA A 111 20.22 -8.23 -3.09
C ALA A 111 18.97 -9.01 -3.57
N THR A 112 17.95 -8.26 -3.98
CA THR A 112 16.63 -8.80 -4.34
C THR A 112 16.28 -8.45 -5.79
N TRP A 113 15.49 -9.30 -6.43
CA TRP A 113 14.90 -9.02 -7.74
C TRP A 113 13.64 -8.17 -7.59
N GLU A 114 13.73 -6.90 -7.95
CA GLU A 114 12.63 -5.94 -7.85
C GLU A 114 12.08 -5.60 -9.25
N PRO A 115 10.75 -5.46 -9.40
CA PRO A 115 10.18 -4.98 -10.65
C PRO A 115 10.55 -3.52 -10.91
N ARG A 116 10.36 -3.06 -12.14
CA ARG A 116 10.51 -1.63 -12.49
C ARG A 116 9.53 -0.79 -11.67
N THR A 117 10.03 -0.07 -10.68
CA THR A 117 9.27 0.85 -9.82
C THR A 117 9.75 2.29 -9.99
N PRO A 118 8.93 3.30 -9.66
CA PRO A 118 9.31 4.71 -9.79
C PRO A 118 10.58 5.05 -8.99
N LYS A 119 10.79 4.41 -7.84
CA LYS A 119 11.98 4.57 -6.98
C LYS A 119 13.29 4.15 -7.67
N LEU A 120 13.21 3.19 -8.59
CA LEU A 120 14.37 2.62 -9.28
C LEU A 120 14.66 3.32 -10.61
N THR A 121 13.80 4.23 -11.06
CA THR A 121 13.88 4.85 -12.39
C THR A 121 15.21 5.56 -12.64
N THR A 122 15.71 6.30 -11.64
CA THR A 122 16.98 7.04 -11.72
C THR A 122 18.15 6.08 -11.91
N LEU A 123 18.24 5.05 -11.07
CA LEU A 123 19.28 4.02 -11.13
C LEU A 123 19.19 3.16 -12.41
N THR A 124 17.97 2.93 -12.91
CA THR A 124 17.75 2.19 -14.16
C THR A 124 18.31 2.93 -15.36
N ALA A 125 18.15 4.26 -15.40
CA ALA A 125 18.68 5.09 -16.48
C ALA A 125 20.22 5.05 -16.49
N ASP A 126 20.85 5.19 -15.32
CA ASP A 126 22.31 5.08 -15.20
C ASP A 126 22.82 3.69 -15.56
N PHE A 127 22.11 2.63 -15.16
CA PHE A 127 22.45 1.24 -15.48
C PHE A 127 22.43 0.98 -16.99
N HIS A 128 21.37 1.38 -17.70
CA HIS A 128 21.29 1.20 -19.16
C HIS A 128 22.27 2.08 -19.94
N ARG A 129 22.68 3.23 -19.38
CA ARG A 129 23.77 4.02 -19.97
C ARG A 129 25.11 3.28 -19.90
N ARG A 130 25.37 2.54 -18.81
CA ARG A 130 26.61 1.78 -18.61
C ARG A 130 26.59 0.43 -19.33
N PHE A 131 25.42 -0.19 -19.43
CA PHE A 131 25.21 -1.49 -20.06
C PHE A 131 24.13 -1.38 -21.16
N PRO A 132 24.47 -0.85 -22.35
CA PRO A 132 23.49 -0.66 -23.43
C PRO A 132 22.97 -1.98 -24.03
N ALA A 133 23.67 -3.09 -23.81
CA ALA A 133 23.26 -4.44 -24.23
C ALA A 133 22.35 -5.15 -23.21
N ALA A 134 22.14 -4.56 -22.02
CA ALA A 134 21.24 -5.12 -21.03
C ALA A 134 19.79 -5.00 -21.51
N LEU A 135 18.94 -5.94 -21.07
CA LEU A 135 17.55 -6.00 -21.49
C LEU A 135 16.83 -4.71 -21.07
N CYS A 136 16.45 -3.88 -22.04
CA CYS A 136 15.45 -2.84 -21.85
C CYS A 136 14.11 -3.40 -22.35
N LEU A 137 12.98 -3.09 -21.69
CA LEU A 137 11.69 -3.42 -22.27
C LEU A 137 11.64 -2.61 -23.55
N PRO A 138 11.46 -3.24 -24.73
CA PRO A 138 11.02 -2.46 -25.86
C PRO A 138 9.64 -1.97 -25.47
N PHE A 139 9.55 -0.72 -25.01
CA PHE A 139 8.39 0.07 -25.38
C PHE A 139 8.22 -0.22 -26.86
N ILE A 140 7.03 -0.66 -27.27
CA ILE A 140 6.64 -0.64 -28.67
C ILE A 140 7.11 0.73 -29.17
N CYS A 141 8.16 0.77 -29.99
CA CYS A 141 8.47 1.93 -30.80
C CYS A 141 7.24 2.03 -31.68
N ILE A 142 6.20 2.71 -31.21
CA ILE A 142 5.19 3.24 -32.11
C ILE A 142 6.01 4.26 -32.88
N PRO A 143 6.42 3.97 -34.13
CA PRO A 143 7.08 4.99 -34.91
C PRO A 143 6.15 6.21 -34.87
N PRO A 144 6.68 7.44 -34.76
CA PRO A 144 5.82 8.62 -34.88
C PRO A 144 4.95 8.40 -36.12
N PRO A 145 3.62 8.64 -36.04
CA PRO A 145 2.73 8.36 -37.16
C PRO A 145 3.39 8.97 -38.37
N ARG A 146 3.73 8.14 -39.37
CA ARG A 146 4.35 8.62 -40.59
C ARG A 146 3.45 9.76 -41.03
N ARG A 147 3.96 11.00 -41.05
CA ARG A 147 3.23 12.09 -41.69
C ARG A 147 2.97 11.56 -43.09
N PHE A 148 1.71 11.22 -43.36
CA PHE A 148 1.28 10.85 -44.68
C PHE A 148 1.42 12.13 -45.47
N VAL A 149 2.57 12.29 -46.14
CA VAL A 149 2.75 13.35 -47.11
C VAL A 149 1.91 12.89 -48.28
N ASP A 150 0.66 13.36 -48.31
CA ASP A 150 -0.11 13.33 -49.53
C ASP A 150 0.73 14.00 -50.62
N SER A 151 0.77 13.38 -51.79
CA SER A 151 1.53 13.80 -52.97
C SER A 151 1.13 15.19 -53.52
N GLN A 152 0.30 15.93 -52.81
CA GLN A 152 -0.21 17.26 -53.12
C GLN A 152 -0.04 18.13 -51.87
N GLY A 153 1.13 18.75 -51.71
CA GLY A 153 1.51 19.51 -50.51
C GLY A 153 0.55 20.65 -50.18
N ARG A 154 -0.40 20.40 -49.28
CA ARG A 154 -1.21 21.44 -48.64
C ARG A 154 -1.46 21.05 -47.19
N GLU A 155 -0.73 21.69 -46.29
CA GLU A 155 -0.93 21.59 -44.84
C GLU A 155 -2.24 22.30 -44.47
N GLY A 156 -3.05 21.67 -43.62
CA GLY A 156 -4.27 22.22 -43.01
C GLY A 156 -4.31 21.87 -41.54
#